data_AF-A0A1Y6D2Q2-F1
#
_entry.id   AF-A0A1Y6D2Q2-F1
#
_cell.length_a   1.000
_cell.length_b   1.000
_cell.length_c   1.000
_cell.angle_alpha   90.00
_cell.angle_beta   90.00
_cell.angle_gamma   90.00
#
_symmetry.space_group_name_H-M   'P 1'
#
loop_
_entity.id
_entity.type
_entity.pdbx_description
1 polymer ?
#
loop_
_entity_poly.entity_id
_entity_poly.type
_entity_poly.pdbx_seq_one_letter_code
_entity_poly.pdbx_strand_id
1 'polypeptide(L)'
;MATYDFGALADQQTLAFAPAQDTLWFGDPAWGAAAVALGQAGRDLWLSGPDKTIVLARTQAANLASAHFGFADGSHLLVGDDTPGTALDNAANLLTGTGQGDYLEGLGGNDTLDGGGGNDRLIGDRGNDRLDGGTGADLMLGGVGNDSYVVDDPGDTVLENPGDGLDTVQSWIDYTLAPEVERLALLGNGTLAGHGNTLDNRLTGNAGDNALWGGDGDDTLLGGSGSDTLYGEAGGDFLYGGSGNDTLYGGDGWNELHGGGGRDALYGGADSDLMDGGAGIDTMAGGDGNDLYKVDNPRDQIDEAPGGGDDMAVSTVPYTLPPNVEYLLLPGGDRPGTVPLQAEAAGSDTLIFNGHGLNLDLGAAIAEYGLVRLDAIDLGDAADNRLNLDRQAVLDLAPASGILRIDGAAGDTLHFSDGGWVEGGSVTLLGTAYHSFANGPAQVWVNADLL
;
A
#
# COMPACT_ATOMS: atom_id res chain seq x y z
N MET A 1 -14.17 10.23 -52.44
CA MET A 1 -15.51 9.82 -51.97
C MET A 1 -16.15 8.87 -52.94
N ALA A 2 -15.53 7.70 -53.04
CA ALA A 2 -16.22 6.47 -53.40
C ALA A 2 -16.64 5.77 -52.10
N THR A 3 -17.84 5.19 -52.12
CA THR A 3 -18.28 4.24 -51.08
C THR A 3 -18.27 2.87 -51.72
N TYR A 4 -17.46 1.97 -51.18
CA TYR A 4 -17.34 0.59 -51.62
C TYR A 4 -18.20 -0.28 -50.71
N ASP A 5 -18.97 -1.21 -51.29
CA ASP A 5 -19.66 -2.25 -50.53
C ASP A 5 -18.83 -3.53 -50.62
N PHE A 6 -18.31 -4.01 -49.48
CA PHE A 6 -17.49 -5.21 -49.40
C PHE A 6 -18.19 -6.46 -49.95
N GLY A 7 -19.52 -6.57 -49.75
CA GLY A 7 -20.29 -7.70 -50.27
C GLY A 7 -20.32 -7.76 -51.80
N ALA A 8 -20.13 -6.62 -52.47
CA ALA A 8 -20.09 -6.52 -53.92
C ALA A 8 -18.69 -6.73 -54.53
N LEU A 9 -17.66 -6.90 -53.70
CA LEU A 9 -16.27 -7.06 -54.12
C LEU A 9 -15.91 -8.54 -54.27
N ALA A 10 -15.06 -8.85 -55.25
CA ALA A 10 -14.57 -10.20 -55.49
C ALA A 10 -13.41 -10.56 -54.53
N ASP A 11 -13.23 -11.85 -54.26
CA ASP A 11 -12.06 -12.34 -53.53
C ASP A 11 -10.76 -12.02 -54.28
N GLN A 12 -9.74 -11.65 -53.51
CA GLN A 12 -8.43 -11.13 -53.95
C GLN A 12 -8.53 -9.84 -54.79
N GLN A 13 -9.66 -9.13 -54.78
CA GLN A 13 -9.81 -7.90 -55.54
C GLN A 13 -8.90 -6.80 -54.98
N THR A 14 -8.16 -6.16 -55.88
CA THR A 14 -7.31 -5.02 -55.54
C THR A 14 -8.03 -3.70 -55.82
N LEU A 15 -8.13 -2.82 -54.82
CA LEU A 15 -8.79 -1.51 -54.91
C LEU A 15 -7.77 -0.38 -54.81
N ALA A 16 -7.94 0.65 -55.63
CA ALA A 16 -7.30 1.94 -55.40
C ALA A 16 -8.20 2.73 -54.44
N PHE A 17 -7.88 2.66 -53.15
CA PHE A 17 -8.66 3.28 -52.08
C PHE A 17 -7.95 4.54 -51.59
N ALA A 18 -8.68 5.66 -51.50
CA ALA A 18 -8.16 6.91 -50.94
C ALA A 18 -8.70 7.08 -49.51
N PRO A 19 -8.00 6.61 -48.48
CA PRO A 19 -8.54 6.45 -47.13
C PRO A 19 -9.01 7.74 -46.44
N ALA A 20 -8.43 8.90 -46.78
CA ALA A 20 -8.92 10.20 -46.29
C ALA A 20 -10.25 10.66 -46.93
N GLN A 21 -10.77 9.94 -47.92
CA GLN A 21 -11.92 10.35 -48.73
C GLN A 21 -12.89 9.23 -49.06
N ASP A 22 -12.49 7.97 -49.02
CA ASP A 22 -13.32 6.84 -49.45
C ASP A 22 -13.78 6.06 -48.23
N THR A 23 -14.98 5.48 -48.32
CA THR A 23 -15.55 4.63 -47.27
C THR A 23 -15.68 3.21 -47.79
N LEU A 24 -15.43 2.23 -46.93
CA LEU A 24 -15.68 0.82 -47.23
C LEU A 24 -16.70 0.33 -46.21
N TRP A 25 -17.86 -0.08 -46.73
CA TRP A 25 -19.02 -0.52 -45.97
C TRP A 25 -19.17 -2.03 -46.08
N PHE A 26 -19.42 -2.69 -44.95
CA PHE A 26 -19.69 -4.12 -44.92
C PHE A 26 -21.20 -4.34 -44.78
N GLY A 27 -21.88 -4.57 -45.91
CA GLY A 27 -23.34 -4.65 -45.97
C GLY A 27 -23.99 -5.95 -45.47
N ASP A 28 -23.20 -6.99 -45.17
CA ASP A 28 -23.71 -8.30 -44.75
C ASP A 28 -23.95 -8.30 -43.22
N PRO A 29 -25.19 -8.53 -42.74
CA PRO A 29 -25.50 -8.57 -41.30
C PRO A 29 -24.83 -9.71 -40.53
N ALA A 30 -24.28 -10.72 -41.23
CA ALA A 30 -23.53 -11.80 -40.59
C ALA A 30 -22.07 -11.42 -40.27
N TRP A 31 -21.65 -10.21 -40.63
CA TRP A 31 -20.27 -9.75 -40.54
C TRP A 31 -20.20 -8.57 -39.56
N GLY A 32 -19.65 -8.82 -38.37
CA GLY A 32 -19.29 -7.75 -37.42
C GLY A 32 -17.79 -7.44 -37.46
N ALA A 33 -17.38 -6.36 -36.79
CA ALA A 33 -15.98 -5.92 -36.74
C ALA A 33 -14.99 -7.05 -36.36
N ALA A 34 -15.35 -7.91 -35.40
CA ALA A 34 -14.54 -9.04 -34.96
C ALA A 34 -14.31 -10.14 -36.02
N ALA A 35 -15.08 -10.15 -37.12
CA ALA A 35 -14.97 -11.14 -38.19
C ALA A 35 -14.02 -10.72 -39.33
N VAL A 36 -13.46 -9.51 -39.25
CA VAL A 36 -12.55 -8.96 -40.27
C VAL A 36 -11.16 -8.79 -39.67
N ALA A 37 -10.20 -9.52 -40.21
CA ALA A 37 -8.79 -9.38 -39.86
C ALA A 37 -8.10 -8.40 -40.80
N LEU A 38 -7.28 -7.52 -40.23
CA LEU A 38 -6.36 -6.67 -40.98
C LEU A 38 -4.99 -7.32 -41.07
N GLY A 39 -4.32 -7.10 -42.20
CA GLY A 39 -2.92 -7.45 -42.37
C GLY A 39 -2.23 -6.48 -43.32
N GLN A 40 -0.99 -6.13 -43.07
CA GLN A 40 -0.23 -5.25 -43.96
C GLN A 40 0.89 -6.03 -44.65
N ALA A 41 1.02 -5.88 -45.97
CA ALA A 41 2.13 -6.43 -46.73
C ALA A 41 2.71 -5.37 -47.67
N GLY A 42 3.88 -4.84 -47.32
CA GLY A 42 4.53 -3.79 -48.11
C GLY A 42 3.74 -2.48 -48.05
N ARG A 43 3.13 -2.07 -49.18
CA ARG A 43 2.32 -0.83 -49.26
C ARG A 43 0.82 -1.09 -49.37
N ASP A 44 0.41 -2.34 -49.22
CA ASP A 44 -0.96 -2.77 -49.43
C ASP A 44 -1.56 -3.27 -48.12
N LEU A 45 -2.80 -2.86 -47.84
CA LEU A 45 -3.59 -3.31 -46.70
C LEU A 45 -4.50 -4.46 -47.14
N TRP A 46 -4.53 -5.52 -46.37
CA TRP A 46 -5.34 -6.71 -46.58
C TRP A 46 -6.48 -6.68 -45.57
N LEU A 47 -7.70 -6.81 -46.08
CA LEU A 47 -8.91 -6.98 -45.27
C LEU A 47 -9.43 -8.37 -45.55
N SER A 48 -9.32 -9.26 -44.56
CA SER A 48 -9.77 -10.64 -44.66
C SER A 48 -11.04 -10.83 -43.84
N GLY A 49 -12.17 -11.00 -44.53
CA GLY A 49 -13.40 -11.46 -43.93
C GLY A 49 -13.49 -13.00 -43.91
N PRO A 50 -14.65 -13.56 -43.50
CA PRO A 50 -14.83 -15.00 -43.36
C PRO A 50 -14.67 -15.82 -44.66
N ASP A 51 -15.00 -15.22 -45.81
CA ASP A 51 -15.10 -15.91 -47.11
C ASP A 51 -14.22 -15.28 -48.21
N LYS A 52 -13.63 -14.11 -47.99
CA LYS A 52 -12.83 -13.40 -48.99
C LYS A 52 -11.83 -12.44 -48.35
N THR A 53 -10.76 -12.20 -49.06
CA THR A 53 -9.75 -11.18 -48.73
C THR A 53 -9.66 -10.18 -49.86
N ILE A 54 -9.73 -8.88 -49.56
CA ILE A 54 -9.43 -7.83 -50.55
C ILE A 54 -8.12 -7.15 -50.22
N VAL A 55 -7.53 -6.52 -51.23
CA VAL A 55 -6.28 -5.77 -51.10
C VAL A 55 -6.56 -4.30 -51.43
N LEU A 56 -6.36 -3.40 -50.48
CA LEU A 56 -6.35 -1.97 -50.74
C LEU A 56 -4.93 -1.59 -51.20
N ALA A 57 -4.75 -1.49 -52.51
CA ALA A 57 -3.44 -1.24 -53.10
C ALA A 57 -2.94 0.15 -52.80
N ARG A 58 -1.65 0.24 -52.45
CA ARG A 58 -0.95 1.48 -52.08
C ARG A 58 -1.67 2.25 -50.97
N THR A 59 -2.48 1.52 -50.20
CA THR A 59 -3.18 2.00 -49.02
C THR A 59 -2.40 1.41 -47.86
N GLN A 60 -1.65 2.26 -47.17
CA GLN A 60 -0.93 1.89 -45.96
C GLN A 60 -1.82 2.24 -44.77
N ALA A 61 -1.74 1.49 -43.66
CA ALA A 61 -2.45 1.83 -42.42
C ALA A 61 -2.23 3.32 -42.07
N ALA A 62 -1.01 3.80 -42.30
CA ALA A 62 -0.54 5.18 -42.38
C ALA A 62 -1.44 6.31 -42.93
N ASN A 63 -2.34 5.98 -43.87
CA ASN A 63 -3.18 6.98 -44.54
C ASN A 63 -4.65 6.82 -44.14
N LEU A 64 -4.94 5.82 -43.29
CA LEU A 64 -6.20 5.61 -42.60
C LEU A 64 -6.32 6.62 -41.46
N ALA A 65 -6.29 7.92 -41.75
CA ALA A 65 -6.68 8.92 -40.77
C ALA A 65 -8.13 8.59 -40.35
N SER A 66 -8.31 7.86 -39.24
CA SER A 66 -9.57 7.26 -38.83
C SER A 66 -10.29 6.55 -39.99
N ALA A 67 -9.70 5.49 -40.57
CA ALA A 67 -10.46 4.70 -41.54
C ALA A 67 -11.62 4.00 -40.83
N HIS A 68 -12.82 4.56 -40.99
CA HIS A 68 -14.04 3.93 -40.55
C HIS A 68 -14.42 2.83 -41.52
N PHE A 69 -14.07 1.60 -41.16
CA PHE A 69 -14.71 0.42 -41.72
C PHE A 69 -16.02 0.21 -40.96
N GLY A 70 -17.10 0.82 -41.46
CA GLY A 70 -18.42 0.68 -40.88
C GLY A 70 -19.12 -0.61 -41.36
N PHE A 71 -19.75 -1.31 -40.43
CA PHE A 71 -20.48 -2.55 -40.65
C PHE A 71 -22.00 -2.33 -40.59
N ALA A 72 -22.77 -3.24 -41.21
CA ALA A 72 -24.23 -3.15 -41.29
C ALA A 72 -24.93 -3.30 -39.94
N ASP A 73 -24.27 -3.90 -38.95
CA ASP A 73 -24.72 -3.95 -37.55
C ASP A 73 -24.46 -2.65 -36.79
N GLY A 74 -23.72 -1.71 -37.39
CA GLY A 74 -23.35 -0.43 -36.81
C GLY A 74 -21.96 -0.42 -36.15
N SER A 75 -21.26 -1.55 -36.09
CA SER A 75 -19.89 -1.64 -35.58
C SER A 75 -18.86 -0.99 -36.51
N HIS A 76 -17.70 -0.68 -35.96
CA HIS A 76 -16.57 -0.03 -36.59
C HIS A 76 -15.27 -0.80 -36.29
N LEU A 77 -14.36 -0.80 -37.25
CA LEU A 77 -12.95 -1.18 -37.08
C LEU A 77 -12.09 0.07 -37.27
N LEU A 78 -11.34 0.43 -36.22
CA LEU A 78 -10.45 1.60 -36.17
C LEU A 78 -9.01 1.16 -35.94
N VAL A 79 -8.07 1.72 -36.70
CA VAL A 79 -6.63 1.42 -36.58
C VAL A 79 -5.81 2.71 -36.61
N GLY A 80 -4.76 2.76 -35.80
CA GLY A 80 -3.77 3.83 -35.73
C GLY A 80 -2.97 4.11 -37.02
N ASP A 81 -2.21 5.22 -37.02
CA ASP A 81 -1.44 5.73 -38.18
C ASP A 81 0.02 5.26 -38.22
N ASP A 82 0.32 4.25 -39.06
CA ASP A 82 1.68 3.80 -39.36
C ASP A 82 2.43 4.70 -40.38
N THR A 83 3.06 5.81 -39.96
CA THR A 83 3.82 6.64 -40.94
C THR A 83 4.89 5.82 -41.72
N PRO A 84 4.87 5.76 -43.07
CA PRO A 84 5.69 4.79 -43.79
C PRO A 84 7.16 5.22 -43.86
N GLY A 85 8.05 4.45 -43.23
CA GLY A 85 9.49 4.59 -43.40
C GLY A 85 10.31 4.63 -42.11
N THR A 86 9.68 4.61 -40.94
CA THR A 86 10.34 4.34 -39.67
C THR A 86 9.93 2.96 -39.20
N ALA A 87 10.88 2.17 -38.70
CA ALA A 87 10.64 0.79 -38.27
C ALA A 87 9.86 0.69 -36.94
N LEU A 88 9.28 1.78 -36.47
CA LEU A 88 8.51 1.92 -35.24
C LEU A 88 7.47 3.01 -35.50
N ASP A 89 6.20 2.63 -35.41
CA ASP A 89 5.11 3.57 -35.21
C ASP A 89 5.21 4.09 -33.77
N ASN A 90 5.21 5.41 -33.63
CA ASN A 90 5.39 6.10 -32.34
C ASN A 90 4.38 7.25 -32.19
N ALA A 91 3.36 7.33 -33.05
CA ALA A 91 2.48 8.47 -33.11
C ALA A 91 1.27 8.24 -32.19
N ALA A 92 1.11 9.05 -31.15
CA ALA A 92 -0.08 9.03 -30.32
C ALA A 92 -1.37 9.23 -31.14
N ASN A 93 -2.34 8.35 -30.96
CA ASN A 93 -3.62 8.32 -31.66
C ASN A 93 -4.79 8.46 -30.68
N LEU A 94 -5.92 8.96 -31.19
CA LEU A 94 -7.19 8.98 -30.48
C LEU A 94 -8.22 8.24 -31.33
N LEU A 95 -8.64 7.08 -30.86
CA LEU A 95 -9.60 6.19 -31.49
C LEU A 95 -10.89 6.22 -30.67
N THR A 96 -12.03 6.51 -31.30
CA THR A 96 -13.32 6.53 -30.63
C THR A 96 -14.32 5.67 -31.40
N GLY A 97 -14.85 4.66 -30.72
CA GLY A 97 -15.90 3.77 -31.17
C GLY A 97 -17.27 4.42 -31.14
N THR A 98 -18.29 3.58 -31.12
CA THR A 98 -19.68 3.91 -31.37
C THR A 98 -20.54 3.50 -30.18
N GLY A 99 -21.75 3.01 -30.43
CA GLY A 99 -22.62 2.43 -29.40
C GLY A 99 -22.94 0.96 -29.72
N GLN A 100 -22.08 0.32 -30.51
CA GLN A 100 -22.10 -1.09 -30.91
C GLN A 100 -20.72 -1.69 -30.70
N GLY A 101 -20.62 -3.02 -30.68
CA GLY A 101 -19.36 -3.73 -30.48
C GLY A 101 -18.31 -3.48 -31.57
N ASP A 102 -17.23 -2.79 -31.21
CA ASP A 102 -16.19 -2.27 -32.09
C ASP A 102 -14.84 -2.99 -31.91
N TYR A 103 -13.93 -2.79 -32.86
CA TYR A 103 -12.54 -3.25 -32.77
C TYR A 103 -11.59 -2.06 -32.97
N LEU A 104 -10.77 -1.76 -31.97
CA LEU A 104 -9.82 -0.65 -31.95
C LEU A 104 -8.40 -1.18 -31.77
N GLU A 105 -7.46 -0.73 -32.59
CA GLU A 105 -6.04 -1.12 -32.54
C GLU A 105 -5.13 0.11 -32.66
N GLY A 106 -4.37 0.42 -31.60
CA GLY A 106 -3.49 1.59 -31.47
C GLY A 106 -2.18 1.45 -32.26
N LEU A 107 -1.61 0.24 -32.30
CA LEU A 107 -0.33 -0.11 -32.92
C LEU A 107 0.91 0.37 -32.16
N GLY A 108 1.26 1.64 -32.25
CA GLY A 108 2.52 2.12 -31.70
C GLY A 108 2.47 3.60 -31.43
N GLY A 109 2.71 3.99 -30.19
CA GLY A 109 2.43 5.35 -29.76
C GLY A 109 1.98 5.35 -28.32
N ASN A 110 1.50 6.49 -27.84
CA ASN A 110 0.79 6.52 -26.57
C ASN A 110 -0.63 6.92 -26.92
N ASP A 111 -1.48 5.93 -27.08
CA ASP A 111 -2.76 6.03 -27.71
C ASP A 111 -3.88 6.18 -26.68
N THR A 112 -5.03 6.64 -27.15
CA THR A 112 -6.26 6.68 -26.35
C THR A 112 -7.35 6.02 -27.19
N LEU A 113 -7.82 4.87 -26.71
CA LEU A 113 -8.87 4.07 -27.30
C LEU A 113 -10.10 4.18 -26.41
N ASP A 114 -11.20 4.66 -26.96
CA ASP A 114 -12.52 4.79 -26.32
C ASP A 114 -13.50 3.93 -27.11
N GLY A 115 -14.00 2.83 -26.54
CA GLY A 115 -14.96 1.92 -27.17
C GLY A 115 -16.35 2.53 -27.30
N GLY A 116 -16.71 3.41 -26.37
CA GLY A 116 -18.00 4.08 -26.32
C GLY A 116 -19.06 3.19 -25.68
N GLY A 117 -19.73 2.36 -26.45
CA GLY A 117 -20.59 1.35 -25.85
C GLY A 117 -20.85 0.21 -26.78
N GLY A 118 -21.25 -0.94 -26.24
CA GLY A 118 -21.24 -2.18 -26.98
C GLY A 118 -20.38 -3.20 -26.25
N ASN A 119 -19.99 -4.26 -26.94
CA ASN A 119 -18.97 -5.16 -26.41
C ASN A 119 -17.78 -5.06 -27.36
N ASP A 120 -16.79 -4.30 -26.94
CA ASP A 120 -15.70 -3.81 -27.76
C ASP A 120 -14.44 -4.65 -27.53
N ARG A 121 -13.52 -4.56 -28.49
CA ARG A 121 -12.17 -5.10 -28.38
C ARG A 121 -11.17 -4.00 -28.63
N LEU A 122 -10.39 -3.65 -27.61
CA LEU A 122 -9.38 -2.60 -27.65
C LEU A 122 -7.98 -3.23 -27.53
N ILE A 123 -7.06 -2.82 -28.39
CA ILE A 123 -5.66 -3.28 -28.41
C ILE A 123 -4.74 -2.06 -28.49
N GLY A 124 -3.87 -1.83 -27.51
CA GLY A 124 -2.87 -0.76 -27.50
C GLY A 124 -1.62 -1.07 -28.34
N ASP A 125 -1.12 -2.30 -28.22
CA ASP A 125 0.12 -2.85 -28.79
C ASP A 125 1.42 -2.30 -28.17
N ARG A 126 1.92 -1.13 -28.56
CA ARG A 126 3.19 -0.59 -28.04
C ARG A 126 3.04 0.85 -27.59
N GLY A 127 3.68 1.12 -26.46
CA GLY A 127 3.77 2.42 -25.81
C GLY A 127 2.73 2.49 -24.70
N ASN A 128 2.52 3.68 -24.15
CA ASN A 128 1.72 3.83 -22.94
C ASN A 128 0.32 4.31 -23.31
N ASP A 129 -0.60 3.36 -23.39
CA ASP A 129 -1.93 3.52 -23.93
C ASP A 129 -2.98 3.70 -22.84
N ARG A 130 -4.08 4.35 -23.21
CA ARG A 130 -5.29 4.43 -22.41
C ARG A 130 -6.41 3.71 -23.14
N LEU A 131 -6.95 2.67 -22.52
CA LEU A 131 -8.05 1.87 -23.02
C LEU A 131 -9.27 2.10 -22.13
N ASP A 132 -10.32 2.67 -22.70
CA ASP A 132 -11.59 2.97 -22.06
C ASP A 132 -12.68 2.21 -22.81
N GLY A 133 -13.16 1.09 -22.25
CA GLY A 133 -14.18 0.26 -22.89
C GLY A 133 -15.50 1.01 -23.08
N GLY A 134 -15.84 1.86 -22.10
CA GLY A 134 -17.16 2.47 -22.04
C GLY A 134 -18.20 1.45 -21.57
N THR A 135 -19.44 1.56 -22.06
CA THR A 135 -20.51 0.70 -21.55
C THR A 135 -20.57 -0.66 -22.25
N GLY A 136 -20.66 -1.73 -21.47
CA GLY A 136 -20.92 -3.08 -21.95
C GLY A 136 -19.73 -3.99 -21.62
N ALA A 137 -19.66 -5.19 -22.18
CA ALA A 137 -18.64 -6.15 -21.75
C ALA A 137 -17.46 -6.14 -22.72
N ASP A 138 -16.39 -5.45 -22.35
CA ASP A 138 -15.28 -5.14 -23.24
C ASP A 138 -14.05 -6.02 -23.00
N LEU A 139 -13.24 -6.17 -24.03
CA LEU A 139 -11.95 -6.85 -23.98
C LEU A 139 -10.82 -5.87 -24.25
N MET A 140 -9.98 -5.61 -23.26
CA MET A 140 -8.89 -4.64 -23.34
C MET A 140 -7.52 -5.32 -23.21
N LEU A 141 -6.64 -5.06 -24.17
CA LEU A 141 -5.25 -5.53 -24.22
C LEU A 141 -4.32 -4.34 -24.44
N GLY A 142 -3.52 -3.98 -23.45
CA GLY A 142 -2.58 -2.85 -23.49
C GLY A 142 -1.40 -3.19 -24.36
N GLY A 143 -0.68 -4.26 -24.02
CA GLY A 143 0.53 -4.66 -24.74
C GLY A 143 1.76 -4.04 -24.10
N VAL A 144 2.83 -3.83 -24.86
CA VAL A 144 4.11 -3.38 -24.30
C VAL A 144 4.06 -1.90 -23.95
N GLY A 145 4.19 -1.58 -22.67
CA GLY A 145 4.26 -0.22 -22.16
C GLY A 145 3.56 -0.15 -20.81
N ASN A 146 3.46 1.06 -20.25
CA ASN A 146 2.69 1.26 -19.01
C ASN A 146 1.31 1.79 -19.38
N ASP A 147 0.34 0.90 -19.40
CA ASP A 147 -0.99 1.13 -19.91
C ASP A 147 -2.00 1.44 -18.79
N SER A 148 -3.13 2.01 -19.19
CA SER A 148 -4.22 2.32 -18.29
C SER A 148 -5.56 1.84 -18.84
N TYR A 149 -6.28 1.08 -18.02
CA TYR A 149 -7.58 0.50 -18.32
C TYR A 149 -8.66 1.20 -17.53
N VAL A 150 -9.80 1.46 -18.14
CA VAL A 150 -10.99 1.96 -17.44
C VAL A 150 -12.02 0.86 -17.44
N VAL A 151 -12.44 0.47 -16.23
CA VAL A 151 -13.43 -0.58 -16.03
C VAL A 151 -14.65 0.02 -15.37
N ASP A 152 -15.81 -0.16 -15.99
CA ASP A 152 -17.09 0.30 -15.45
C ASP A 152 -18.21 -0.76 -15.54
N ASP A 153 -18.00 -1.86 -16.25
CA ASP A 153 -18.91 -2.99 -16.33
C ASP A 153 -18.25 -4.29 -15.79
N PRO A 154 -18.98 -5.10 -15.01
CA PRO A 154 -18.43 -6.36 -14.49
C PRO A 154 -18.13 -7.42 -15.57
N GLY A 155 -18.56 -7.19 -16.81
CA GLY A 155 -18.21 -7.99 -17.98
C GLY A 155 -16.86 -7.64 -18.61
N ASP A 156 -16.23 -6.53 -18.22
CA ASP A 156 -14.95 -6.11 -18.75
C ASP A 156 -13.83 -7.10 -18.40
N THR A 157 -12.95 -7.34 -19.38
CA THR A 157 -11.80 -8.22 -19.24
C THR A 157 -10.53 -7.48 -19.65
N VAL A 158 -9.59 -7.37 -18.71
CA VAL A 158 -8.22 -6.89 -18.96
C VAL A 158 -7.31 -8.10 -19.13
N LEU A 159 -6.47 -8.09 -20.16
CA LEU A 159 -5.46 -9.12 -20.41
C LEU A 159 -4.09 -8.48 -20.62
N GLU A 160 -3.13 -8.90 -19.80
CA GLU A 160 -1.73 -8.52 -19.90
C GLU A 160 -0.81 -9.72 -20.14
N ASN A 161 0.39 -9.46 -20.68
CA ASN A 161 1.46 -10.45 -20.71
C ASN A 161 2.58 -10.12 -19.71
N PRO A 162 3.34 -11.14 -19.27
CA PRO A 162 4.41 -10.92 -18.31
C PRO A 162 5.50 -9.98 -18.84
N GLY A 163 5.79 -8.93 -18.08
CA GLY A 163 6.90 -8.00 -18.34
C GLY A 163 6.64 -6.99 -19.46
N ASP A 164 5.38 -6.76 -19.81
CA ASP A 164 4.97 -5.76 -20.79
C ASP A 164 4.98 -4.33 -20.22
N GLY A 165 4.81 -4.14 -18.91
CA GLY A 165 5.11 -2.88 -18.24
C GLY A 165 4.67 -2.80 -16.78
N LEU A 166 4.20 -1.61 -16.38
CA LEU A 166 3.57 -1.35 -15.09
C LEU A 166 2.18 -0.76 -15.34
N ASP A 167 1.18 -1.60 -15.23
CA ASP A 167 -0.14 -1.34 -15.79
C ASP A 167 -1.15 -0.97 -14.70
N THR A 168 -2.10 -0.12 -15.04
CA THR A 168 -3.05 0.45 -14.08
C THR A 168 -4.50 0.26 -14.49
N VAL A 169 -5.28 -0.42 -13.67
CA VAL A 169 -6.74 -0.43 -13.78
C VAL A 169 -7.33 0.72 -12.97
N GLN A 170 -8.20 1.50 -13.60
CA GLN A 170 -9.03 2.54 -13.01
C GLN A 170 -10.49 2.05 -13.01
N SER A 171 -11.00 1.64 -11.85
CA SER A 171 -12.31 0.99 -11.76
C SER A 171 -13.37 1.88 -11.12
N TRP A 172 -14.57 1.92 -11.70
CA TRP A 172 -15.76 2.54 -11.11
C TRP A 172 -16.64 1.54 -10.34
N ILE A 173 -16.24 0.26 -10.32
CA ILE A 173 -16.93 -0.86 -9.67
C ILE A 173 -15.96 -1.68 -8.81
N ASP A 174 -16.48 -2.70 -8.11
CA ASP A 174 -15.64 -3.70 -7.45
C ASP A 174 -14.77 -4.41 -8.48
N TYR A 175 -13.49 -4.61 -8.19
CA TYR A 175 -12.56 -5.19 -9.16
C TYR A 175 -11.49 -6.08 -8.54
N THR A 176 -11.12 -7.13 -9.27
CA THR A 176 -9.99 -8.01 -8.97
C THR A 176 -8.99 -7.90 -10.10
N LEU A 177 -7.74 -7.57 -9.80
CA LEU A 177 -6.67 -7.45 -10.79
C LEU A 177 -6.48 -8.78 -11.53
N ALA A 178 -6.42 -8.68 -12.87
CA ALA A 178 -5.98 -9.78 -13.70
C ALA A 178 -4.50 -10.10 -13.40
N PRO A 179 -4.01 -11.31 -13.76
CA PRO A 179 -2.58 -11.59 -13.71
C PRO A 179 -1.78 -10.56 -14.51
N GLU A 180 -0.54 -10.29 -14.06
CA GLU A 180 0.39 -9.35 -14.73
C GLU A 180 -0.08 -7.88 -14.73
N VAL A 181 -1.03 -7.51 -13.86
CA VAL A 181 -1.39 -6.11 -13.62
C VAL A 181 -0.98 -5.73 -12.21
N GLU A 182 -0.28 -4.61 -12.04
CA GLU A 182 0.32 -4.23 -10.76
C GLU A 182 -0.46 -3.16 -9.98
N ARG A 183 -1.37 -2.42 -10.63
CA ARG A 183 -2.01 -1.26 -9.98
C ARG A 183 -3.51 -1.22 -10.17
N LEU A 184 -4.21 -0.96 -9.06
CA LEU A 184 -5.64 -0.68 -9.03
C LEU A 184 -5.88 0.70 -8.41
N ALA A 185 -6.70 1.51 -9.06
CA ALA A 185 -7.26 2.73 -8.52
C ALA A 185 -8.79 2.65 -8.57
N LEU A 186 -9.44 2.60 -7.41
CA LEU A 186 -10.89 2.73 -7.31
C LEU A 186 -11.27 4.20 -7.47
N LEU A 187 -12.31 4.44 -8.28
CA LEU A 187 -12.79 5.78 -8.61
C LEU A 187 -14.14 6.06 -7.94
N GLY A 188 -14.57 7.32 -8.05
CA GLY A 188 -15.82 7.78 -7.46
C GLY A 188 -15.73 7.93 -5.94
N ASN A 189 -16.88 7.82 -5.28
CA ASN A 189 -17.02 8.04 -3.83
C ASN A 189 -17.85 6.92 -3.16
N GLY A 190 -18.03 5.81 -3.86
CA GLY A 190 -18.83 4.68 -3.38
C GLY A 190 -17.99 3.70 -2.58
N THR A 191 -18.65 2.96 -1.70
CA THR A 191 -18.07 1.76 -1.06
C THR A 191 -17.76 0.73 -2.13
N LEU A 192 -16.48 0.51 -2.38
CA LEU A 192 -15.98 -0.41 -3.41
C LEU A 192 -14.92 -1.35 -2.84
N ALA A 193 -14.86 -2.55 -3.40
CA ALA A 193 -13.86 -3.56 -3.11
C ALA A 193 -12.78 -3.64 -4.19
N GLY A 194 -11.53 -3.80 -3.79
CA GLY A 194 -10.38 -4.00 -4.67
C GLY A 194 -9.55 -5.20 -4.22
N HIS A 195 -9.25 -6.11 -5.14
CA HIS A 195 -8.39 -7.26 -4.90
C HIS A 195 -7.18 -7.22 -5.81
N GLY A 196 -5.99 -7.39 -5.25
CA GLY A 196 -4.77 -7.64 -6.00
C GLY A 196 -4.68 -9.08 -6.50
N ASN A 197 -3.47 -9.49 -6.84
CA ASN A 197 -3.10 -10.78 -7.39
C ASN A 197 -1.87 -11.33 -6.64
N THR A 198 -1.01 -12.11 -7.30
CA THR A 198 0.16 -12.74 -6.65
C THR A 198 1.47 -11.95 -6.84
N LEU A 199 1.38 -10.71 -7.31
CA LEU A 199 2.50 -9.81 -7.57
C LEU A 199 2.49 -8.70 -6.51
N ASP A 200 3.61 -8.01 -6.35
CA ASP A 200 3.70 -6.77 -5.58
C ASP A 200 2.77 -5.69 -6.18
N ASN A 201 1.59 -5.52 -5.61
CA ASN A 201 0.53 -4.66 -6.11
C ASN A 201 0.45 -3.33 -5.36
N ARG A 202 -0.09 -2.32 -6.06
CA ARG A 202 -0.48 -1.05 -5.47
C ARG A 202 -1.97 -0.82 -5.64
N LEU A 203 -2.70 -0.88 -4.53
CA LEU A 203 -4.14 -0.65 -4.48
C LEU A 203 -4.42 0.72 -3.85
N THR A 204 -5.18 1.56 -4.56
CA THR A 204 -5.63 2.87 -4.08
C THR A 204 -7.15 2.91 -4.04
N GLY A 205 -7.71 3.05 -2.85
CA GLY A 205 -9.13 3.31 -2.62
C GLY A 205 -9.56 4.71 -3.05
N ASN A 206 -10.84 4.99 -2.84
CA ASN A 206 -11.50 6.24 -3.17
C ASN A 206 -11.86 7.03 -1.90
N ALA A 207 -12.91 7.84 -1.93
CA ALA A 207 -13.33 8.65 -0.78
C ALA A 207 -14.49 8.04 0.04
N GLY A 208 -14.93 6.83 -0.30
CA GLY A 208 -15.92 6.06 0.44
C GLY A 208 -15.27 4.89 1.17
N ASP A 209 -16.06 4.18 1.98
CA ASP A 209 -15.57 3.04 2.77
C ASP A 209 -15.13 1.88 1.85
N ASN A 210 -13.82 1.67 1.69
CA ASN A 210 -13.27 0.66 0.80
C ASN A 210 -12.86 -0.63 1.52
N ALA A 211 -12.90 -1.74 0.80
CA ALA A 211 -12.31 -3.00 1.25
C ALA A 211 -11.22 -3.43 0.26
N LEU A 212 -9.96 -3.49 0.70
CA LEU A 212 -8.81 -3.77 -0.14
C LEU A 212 -8.08 -5.03 0.33
N TRP A 213 -7.75 -5.92 -0.59
CA TRP A 213 -6.95 -7.13 -0.36
C TRP A 213 -5.72 -7.10 -1.26
N GLY A 214 -4.52 -7.16 -0.67
CA GLY A 214 -3.24 -7.18 -1.38
C GLY A 214 -3.06 -8.47 -2.16
N GLY A 215 -3.05 -9.60 -1.45
CA GLY A 215 -2.89 -10.92 -2.05
C GLY A 215 -1.58 -11.56 -1.61
N ASP A 216 -0.87 -12.18 -2.55
CA ASP A 216 0.51 -12.56 -2.29
C ASP A 216 1.43 -11.47 -2.86
N GLY A 217 2.58 -11.22 -2.24
CA GLY A 217 3.57 -10.24 -2.71
C GLY A 217 3.74 -9.11 -1.70
N ASP A 218 4.73 -8.25 -1.94
CA ASP A 218 4.97 -7.09 -1.06
C ASP A 218 4.09 -5.92 -1.54
N ASP A 219 2.92 -5.74 -0.93
CA ASP A 219 1.87 -4.86 -1.43
C ASP A 219 1.89 -3.45 -0.82
N THR A 220 1.23 -2.52 -1.51
CA THR A 220 0.94 -1.17 -1.00
C THR A 220 -0.54 -0.86 -1.10
N LEU A 221 -1.22 -0.79 0.04
CA LEU A 221 -2.66 -0.51 0.14
C LEU A 221 -2.89 0.88 0.74
N LEU A 222 -3.66 1.71 0.03
CA LEU A 222 -4.05 3.04 0.47
C LEU A 222 -5.57 3.14 0.52
N GLY A 223 -6.16 3.23 1.72
CA GLY A 223 -7.62 3.33 1.92
C GLY A 223 -8.18 4.64 1.38
N GLY A 224 -7.63 5.76 1.85
CA GLY A 224 -7.96 7.09 1.38
C GLY A 224 -8.77 7.87 2.40
N SER A 225 -10.04 8.12 2.11
CA SER A 225 -10.98 8.67 3.08
C SER A 225 -12.16 7.74 3.19
N GLY A 226 -12.77 7.64 4.36
CA GLY A 226 -13.80 6.63 4.59
C GLY A 226 -13.43 5.81 5.82
N SER A 227 -14.27 4.88 6.21
CA SER A 227 -13.89 3.85 7.18
C SER A 227 -13.50 2.60 6.40
N ASP A 228 -12.21 2.48 6.13
CA ASP A 228 -11.66 1.49 5.20
C ASP A 228 -11.28 0.20 5.92
N THR A 229 -11.26 -0.91 5.19
CA THR A 229 -10.73 -2.19 5.66
C THR A 229 -9.66 -2.70 4.69
N LEU A 230 -8.43 -2.84 5.17
CA LEU A 230 -7.27 -3.22 4.37
C LEU A 230 -6.72 -4.55 4.87
N TYR A 231 -6.44 -5.48 3.97
CA TYR A 231 -5.80 -6.76 4.22
C TYR A 231 -4.54 -6.87 3.35
N GLY A 232 -3.35 -6.91 3.95
CA GLY A 232 -2.10 -7.17 3.23
C GLY A 232 -2.06 -8.61 2.70
N GLU A 233 -2.38 -9.56 3.59
CA GLU A 233 -2.37 -11.00 3.36
C GLU A 233 -0.96 -11.60 3.45
N ALA A 234 -0.29 -11.95 2.35
CA ALA A 234 1.01 -12.64 2.41
C ALA A 234 2.11 -11.82 1.77
N GLY A 235 3.09 -11.37 2.55
CA GLY A 235 4.21 -10.59 2.05
C GLY A 235 4.57 -9.45 2.99
N GLY A 236 5.59 -8.67 2.66
CA GLY A 236 5.95 -7.50 3.44
C GLY A 236 5.15 -6.28 3.00
N ASP A 237 4.01 -6.01 3.63
CA ASP A 237 3.05 -5.03 3.12
C ASP A 237 3.16 -3.64 3.75
N PHE A 238 2.80 -2.61 2.98
CA PHE A 238 2.55 -1.26 3.48
C PHE A 238 1.06 -0.92 3.40
N LEU A 239 0.44 -0.68 4.55
CA LEU A 239 -0.98 -0.33 4.66
C LEU A 239 -1.14 1.08 5.25
N TYR A 240 -1.92 1.93 4.59
CA TYR A 240 -2.28 3.26 5.08
C TYR A 240 -3.79 3.49 4.97
N GLY A 241 -4.49 3.55 6.11
CA GLY A 241 -5.94 3.75 6.18
C GLY A 241 -6.34 5.13 5.66
N GLY A 242 -5.83 6.17 6.30
CA GLY A 242 -5.96 7.54 5.81
C GLY A 242 -6.80 8.40 6.73
N SER A 243 -8.04 8.69 6.37
CA SER A 243 -8.94 9.50 7.19
C SER A 243 -10.26 8.79 7.41
N GLY A 244 -10.63 8.60 8.67
CA GLY A 244 -11.83 7.90 9.10
C GLY A 244 -11.44 6.82 10.10
N ASN A 245 -12.34 5.88 10.37
CA ASN A 245 -12.04 4.82 11.35
C ASN A 245 -11.70 3.55 10.58
N ASP A 246 -10.42 3.30 10.43
CA ASP A 246 -9.93 2.27 9.53
C ASP A 246 -9.62 0.98 10.28
N THR A 247 -9.63 -0.13 9.55
CA THR A 247 -9.21 -1.44 10.06
C THR A 247 -8.16 -2.03 9.14
N LEU A 248 -6.95 -2.26 9.65
CA LEU A 248 -5.80 -2.73 8.89
C LEU A 248 -5.37 -4.09 9.43
N TYR A 249 -5.19 -5.06 8.54
CA TYR A 249 -4.62 -6.38 8.82
C TYR A 249 -3.38 -6.56 7.95
N GLY A 250 -2.19 -6.68 8.55
CA GLY A 250 -0.93 -6.97 7.84
C GLY A 250 -0.98 -8.37 7.25
N GLY A 251 -0.93 -9.39 8.10
CA GLY A 251 -0.98 -10.79 7.68
C GLY A 251 0.34 -11.51 7.98
N ASP A 252 0.83 -12.30 7.03
CA ASP A 252 2.15 -12.93 7.13
C ASP A 252 3.22 -11.97 6.57
N GLY A 253 4.42 -11.92 7.15
CA GLY A 253 5.52 -11.07 6.65
C GLY A 253 5.74 -9.79 7.48
N TRP A 254 6.83 -9.07 7.20
CA TRP A 254 7.13 -7.82 7.93
C TRP A 254 6.28 -6.68 7.37
N ASN A 255 5.30 -6.18 8.13
CA ASN A 255 4.35 -5.18 7.65
C ASN A 255 4.58 -3.80 8.28
N GLU A 256 4.17 -2.76 7.55
CA GLU A 256 4.11 -1.38 8.01
C GLU A 256 2.66 -0.85 7.91
N LEU A 257 2.01 -0.70 9.07
CA LEU A 257 0.60 -0.31 9.20
C LEU A 257 0.48 1.11 9.76
N HIS A 258 -0.30 1.94 9.06
CA HIS A 258 -0.59 3.32 9.44
C HIS A 258 -2.09 3.58 9.43
N GLY A 259 -2.70 3.83 10.59
CA GLY A 259 -4.13 4.17 10.69
C GLY A 259 -4.42 5.52 10.04
N GLY A 260 -3.64 6.54 10.41
CA GLY A 260 -3.73 7.87 9.84
C GLY A 260 -4.50 8.80 10.75
N GLY A 261 -5.78 9.02 10.50
CA GLY A 261 -6.58 9.90 11.36
C GLY A 261 -7.98 9.36 11.59
N GLY A 262 -8.34 9.17 12.86
CA GLY A 262 -9.67 8.78 13.29
C GLY A 262 -9.61 7.88 14.51
N ARG A 263 -10.19 6.70 14.44
CA ARG A 263 -10.07 5.69 15.49
C ARG A 263 -9.89 4.36 14.79
N ASP A 264 -8.65 3.94 14.76
CA ASP A 264 -8.19 2.89 13.88
C ASP A 264 -7.94 1.59 14.67
N ALA A 265 -8.07 0.47 13.98
CA ALA A 265 -7.75 -0.85 14.51
C ALA A 265 -6.68 -1.49 13.61
N LEU A 266 -5.49 -1.70 14.14
CA LEU A 266 -4.34 -2.23 13.43
C LEU A 266 -4.00 -3.62 13.97
N TYR A 267 -3.84 -4.58 13.08
CA TYR A 267 -3.51 -5.97 13.37
C TYR A 267 -2.29 -6.37 12.55
N GLY A 268 -1.14 -6.57 13.18
CA GLY A 268 0.12 -6.95 12.52
C GLY A 268 0.02 -8.33 11.86
N GLY A 269 -0.21 -9.35 12.66
CA GLY A 269 -0.36 -10.73 12.22
C GLY A 269 0.80 -11.60 12.70
N ALA A 270 1.56 -12.14 11.75
CA ALA A 270 2.75 -12.91 12.00
C ALA A 270 3.99 -12.13 11.55
N ASP A 271 5.14 -12.49 12.12
CA ASP A 271 6.40 -11.77 11.97
C ASP A 271 6.40 -10.40 12.67
N SER A 272 7.53 -9.71 12.61
CA SER A 272 7.71 -8.46 13.36
C SER A 272 7.11 -7.30 12.58
N ASP A 273 6.20 -6.53 13.15
CA ASP A 273 5.50 -5.48 12.44
C ASP A 273 5.77 -4.07 12.98
N LEU A 274 5.52 -3.07 12.15
CA LEU A 274 5.53 -1.66 12.51
C LEU A 274 4.11 -1.10 12.48
N MET A 275 3.60 -0.59 13.61
CA MET A 275 2.27 0.00 13.72
C MET A 275 2.30 1.45 14.17
N ASP A 276 1.56 2.29 13.47
CA ASP A 276 1.36 3.71 13.76
C ASP A 276 -0.13 4.04 13.65
N GLY A 277 -0.84 4.10 14.79
CA GLY A 277 -2.26 4.47 14.80
C GLY A 277 -2.49 5.88 14.22
N GLY A 278 -1.53 6.78 14.43
CA GLY A 278 -1.64 8.17 14.03
C GLY A 278 -2.61 8.95 14.91
N ALA A 279 -3.30 9.94 14.34
CA ALA A 279 -4.14 10.83 15.09
C ALA A 279 -5.45 10.14 15.48
N GLY A 280 -5.57 9.68 16.71
CA GLY A 280 -6.79 8.98 17.06
C GLY A 280 -6.88 8.52 18.49
N ILE A 281 -7.80 7.59 18.75
CA ILE A 281 -7.73 6.72 19.92
C ILE A 281 -7.74 5.33 19.35
N ASP A 282 -6.56 4.78 19.17
CA ASP A 282 -6.38 3.64 18.27
C ASP A 282 -6.21 2.35 19.07
N THR A 283 -6.42 1.24 18.39
CA THR A 283 -6.19 -0.10 18.94
C THR A 283 -5.19 -0.81 18.05
N MET A 284 -4.11 -1.33 18.63
CA MET A 284 -3.04 -2.01 17.93
C MET A 284 -2.80 -3.38 18.56
N ALA A 285 -2.63 -4.41 17.74
CA ALA A 285 -2.24 -5.74 18.17
C ALA A 285 -1.28 -6.32 17.11
N GLY A 286 -0.04 -6.60 17.48
CA GLY A 286 1.00 -7.08 16.56
C GLY A 286 0.91 -8.57 16.33
N GLY A 287 0.63 -9.36 17.37
CA GLY A 287 0.47 -10.81 17.21
C GLY A 287 1.77 -11.58 17.43
N ASP A 288 2.17 -12.43 16.49
CA ASP A 288 3.37 -13.26 16.63
C ASP A 288 4.57 -12.50 16.05
N GLY A 289 5.52 -12.02 16.86
CA GLY A 289 6.62 -11.21 16.35
C GLY A 289 7.26 -10.35 17.42
N ASN A 290 8.29 -9.60 17.03
CA ASN A 290 8.84 -8.54 17.87
C ASN A 290 8.38 -7.20 17.30
N ASP A 291 7.24 -6.71 17.78
CA ASP A 291 6.51 -5.64 17.14
C ASP A 291 6.90 -4.25 17.66
N LEU A 292 6.68 -3.23 16.83
CA LEU A 292 6.94 -1.83 17.17
C LEU A 292 5.65 -1.02 17.06
N TYR A 293 5.18 -0.52 18.20
CA TYR A 293 4.00 0.34 18.31
C TYR A 293 4.41 1.79 18.47
N LYS A 294 3.94 2.69 17.63
CA LYS A 294 4.04 4.13 17.89
C LYS A 294 2.78 4.62 18.57
N VAL A 295 3.00 5.33 19.67
CA VAL A 295 1.93 5.86 20.51
C VAL A 295 2.06 7.38 20.57
N ASP A 296 1.05 8.07 20.07
CA ASP A 296 0.99 9.54 20.08
C ASP A 296 -0.20 10.08 20.89
N ASN A 297 -1.13 9.20 21.32
CA ASN A 297 -2.23 9.54 22.18
C ASN A 297 -2.20 8.71 23.48
N PRO A 298 -2.37 9.34 24.66
CA PRO A 298 -2.37 8.62 25.94
C PRO A 298 -3.52 7.62 26.11
N ARG A 299 -4.44 7.53 25.13
CA ARG A 299 -5.57 6.59 25.13
C ARG A 299 -5.43 5.48 24.11
N ASP A 300 -4.36 5.45 23.32
CA ASP A 300 -4.12 4.32 22.41
C ASP A 300 -3.99 3.03 23.21
N GLN A 301 -4.51 1.95 22.66
CA GLN A 301 -4.57 0.66 23.31
C GLN A 301 -3.73 -0.33 22.52
N ILE A 302 -2.67 -0.86 23.14
CA ILE A 302 -1.95 -2.02 22.61
C ILE A 302 -2.51 -3.27 23.31
N ASP A 303 -3.01 -4.22 22.52
CA ASP A 303 -3.69 -5.43 22.98
C ASP A 303 -2.86 -6.68 22.62
N GLU A 304 -1.83 -6.94 23.42
CA GLU A 304 -0.91 -8.05 23.17
C GLU A 304 -1.26 -9.38 23.85
N ALA A 305 -0.96 -10.48 23.15
CA ALA A 305 -1.17 -11.84 23.65
C ALA A 305 0.10 -12.39 24.32
N PRO A 306 -0.01 -13.26 25.34
CA PRO A 306 1.17 -13.84 25.96
C PRO A 306 1.98 -14.69 24.97
N GLY A 307 3.26 -14.35 24.78
CA GLY A 307 4.19 -15.11 23.94
C GLY A 307 4.20 -14.70 22.47
N GLY A 308 3.71 -13.50 22.13
CA GLY A 308 3.82 -12.89 20.80
C GLY A 308 5.29 -12.63 20.41
N GLY A 309 6.07 -12.07 21.31
CA GLY A 309 7.52 -12.01 21.20
C GLY A 309 8.08 -10.99 22.18
N ASP A 310 9.08 -10.23 21.73
CA ASP A 310 9.74 -9.16 22.49
C ASP A 310 9.32 -7.80 21.86
N ASP A 311 8.33 -7.14 22.45
CA ASP A 311 7.57 -6.04 21.84
C ASP A 311 7.97 -4.65 22.35
N MET A 312 7.96 -3.64 21.48
CA MET A 312 8.38 -2.27 21.80
C MET A 312 7.31 -1.21 21.52
N ALA A 313 6.91 -0.48 22.57
CA ALA A 313 6.17 0.76 22.44
C ALA A 313 7.11 1.97 22.35
N VAL A 314 6.92 2.83 21.35
CA VAL A 314 7.60 4.12 21.19
C VAL A 314 6.58 5.22 21.44
N SER A 315 6.67 5.89 22.59
CA SER A 315 5.66 6.89 22.98
C SER A 315 6.18 8.31 22.98
N THR A 316 5.44 9.20 22.32
CA THR A 316 5.70 10.65 22.34
C THR A 316 4.87 11.40 23.39
N VAL A 317 4.07 10.65 24.17
CA VAL A 317 3.18 11.14 25.22
C VAL A 317 3.38 10.35 26.52
N PRO A 318 2.85 10.82 27.66
CA PRO A 318 2.75 9.97 28.84
C PRO A 318 1.91 8.73 28.52
N TYR A 319 2.53 7.56 28.60
CA TYR A 319 1.87 6.28 28.28
C TYR A 319 2.20 5.23 29.33
N THR A 320 1.20 4.43 29.67
CA THR A 320 1.36 3.27 30.55
C THR A 320 1.53 2.05 29.69
N LEU A 321 2.64 1.32 29.84
CA LEU A 321 2.83 0.05 29.15
C LEU A 321 1.69 -0.92 29.48
N PRO A 322 1.02 -1.50 28.46
CA PRO A 322 0.05 -2.55 28.67
C PRO A 322 0.75 -3.89 28.95
N PRO A 323 0.00 -4.91 29.41
CA PRO A 323 0.53 -6.25 29.62
C PRO A 323 1.13 -6.83 28.34
N ASN A 324 2.16 -7.66 28.49
CA ASN A 324 2.86 -8.36 27.40
C ASN A 324 3.55 -7.44 26.38
N VAL A 325 3.90 -6.21 26.78
CA VAL A 325 4.80 -5.34 25.99
C VAL A 325 6.05 -5.09 26.81
N GLU A 326 7.19 -5.61 26.36
CA GLU A 326 8.43 -5.70 27.13
C GLU A 326 9.21 -4.37 27.16
N TYR A 327 9.18 -3.59 26.07
CA TYR A 327 10.02 -2.42 25.90
C TYR A 327 9.21 -1.13 25.75
N LEU A 328 9.61 -0.07 26.47
CA LEU A 328 9.15 1.30 26.23
C LEU A 328 10.32 2.21 25.87
N LEU A 329 10.20 2.89 24.73
CA LEU A 329 11.09 3.93 24.27
C LEU A 329 10.39 5.29 24.30
N LEU A 330 11.07 6.28 24.87
CA LEU A 330 10.60 7.67 24.96
C LEU A 330 11.55 8.59 24.18
N PRO A 331 11.30 8.84 22.89
CA PRO A 331 12.16 9.70 22.08
C PRO A 331 12.12 11.15 22.59
N GLY A 332 13.31 11.69 22.90
CA GLY A 332 13.44 12.98 23.57
C GLY A 332 13.07 14.21 22.72
N GLY A 333 12.32 15.12 23.33
CA GLY A 333 12.22 16.52 22.93
C GLY A 333 11.78 17.40 24.10
N ASP A 334 12.72 18.04 24.80
CA ASP A 334 12.60 19.13 25.79
C ASP A 334 11.42 19.17 26.79
N ARG A 335 10.61 18.11 26.93
CA ARG A 335 9.40 18.11 27.77
C ARG A 335 9.50 17.05 28.86
N PRO A 336 9.46 17.45 30.13
CA PRO A 336 9.41 16.50 31.25
C PRO A 336 8.03 15.84 31.28
N GLY A 337 7.93 14.59 30.82
CA GLY A 337 6.75 13.74 30.98
C GLY A 337 6.93 12.79 32.16
N THR A 338 5.92 12.66 33.01
CA THR A 338 5.83 11.58 34.02
C THR A 338 5.21 10.34 33.39
N VAL A 339 5.85 9.18 33.54
CA VAL A 339 5.41 7.90 32.97
C VAL A 339 4.89 7.02 34.11
N PRO A 340 3.58 6.70 34.17
CA PRO A 340 3.08 5.65 35.04
C PRO A 340 3.44 4.29 34.42
N LEU A 341 4.21 3.45 35.11
CA LEU A 341 4.48 2.08 34.66
C LEU A 341 3.68 1.11 35.53
N GLN A 342 2.94 0.20 34.90
CA GLN A 342 2.46 -1.02 35.51
C GLN A 342 3.22 -2.17 34.85
N ALA A 343 4.08 -2.82 35.61
CA ALA A 343 4.80 -4.01 35.16
C ALA A 343 4.19 -5.22 35.86
N GLU A 344 3.68 -6.18 35.08
CA GLU A 344 3.13 -7.43 35.59
C GLU A 344 4.04 -8.63 35.27
N ALA A 345 3.78 -9.73 35.97
CA ALA A 345 4.73 -10.79 36.31
C ALA A 345 5.19 -11.75 35.18
N ALA A 346 5.02 -11.39 33.91
CA ALA A 346 5.45 -12.22 32.78
C ALA A 346 6.00 -11.34 31.65
N GLY A 347 7.30 -11.42 31.41
CA GLY A 347 8.03 -10.58 30.44
C GLY A 347 9.36 -10.10 31.03
N SER A 348 10.30 -9.68 30.18
CA SER A 348 11.53 -9.00 30.61
C SER A 348 11.35 -7.49 30.43
N ASP A 349 10.74 -6.80 31.40
CA ASP A 349 10.34 -5.39 31.22
C ASP A 349 11.55 -4.45 31.23
N THR A 350 11.88 -3.84 30.09
CA THR A 350 13.04 -2.95 29.92
C THR A 350 12.63 -1.55 29.45
N LEU A 351 12.98 -0.54 30.24
CA LEU A 351 12.74 0.86 29.91
C LEU A 351 14.02 1.50 29.34
N ILE A 352 13.93 2.09 28.14
CA ILE A 352 15.08 2.68 27.44
C ILE A 352 14.88 4.20 27.25
N PHE A 353 15.81 5.00 27.78
CA PHE A 353 15.84 6.46 27.63
C PHE A 353 16.91 6.89 26.63
N ASN A 354 16.57 6.99 25.34
CA ASN A 354 17.48 7.52 24.33
C ASN A 354 17.18 9.01 24.05
N GLY A 355 17.47 9.90 25.00
CA GLY A 355 17.26 11.35 24.85
C GLY A 355 17.96 12.20 25.92
N HIS A 356 18.00 13.53 25.74
CA HIS A 356 18.61 14.46 26.70
C HIS A 356 17.58 15.02 27.69
N GLY A 357 17.93 15.10 28.98
CA GLY A 357 17.12 15.84 29.97
C GLY A 357 15.81 15.16 30.42
N LEU A 358 15.65 13.86 30.17
CA LEU A 358 14.44 13.10 30.52
C LEU A 358 14.31 12.97 32.05
N ASN A 359 13.09 12.97 32.60
CA ASN A 359 12.87 12.89 34.04
C ASN A 359 11.81 11.84 34.37
N LEU A 360 12.24 10.64 34.76
CA LEU A 360 11.37 9.57 35.22
C LEU A 360 11.13 9.70 36.73
N ASP A 361 9.92 10.07 37.15
CA ASP A 361 9.50 10.04 38.55
C ASP A 361 8.64 8.80 38.83
N LEU A 362 9.30 7.74 39.32
CA LEU A 362 8.61 6.51 39.72
C LEU A 362 7.92 6.66 41.09
N GLY A 363 8.26 7.68 41.88
CA GLY A 363 7.67 7.93 43.20
C GLY A 363 6.22 8.41 43.16
N ALA A 364 5.77 8.98 42.03
CA ALA A 364 4.35 9.27 41.80
C ALA A 364 3.58 8.02 41.36
N ALA A 365 4.15 7.26 40.41
CA ALA A 365 3.55 6.03 39.87
C ALA A 365 3.38 4.95 40.95
N ILE A 366 4.42 4.71 41.76
CA ILE A 366 4.39 3.69 42.82
C ILE A 366 3.41 4.06 43.95
N ALA A 367 3.25 5.36 44.24
CA ALA A 367 2.29 5.84 45.23
C ALA A 367 0.82 5.68 44.78
N GLU A 368 0.56 5.70 43.47
CA GLU A 368 -0.77 5.58 42.89
C GLU A 368 -1.13 4.12 42.56
N TYR A 369 -0.14 3.30 42.17
CA TYR A 369 -0.38 1.98 41.58
C TYR A 369 0.30 0.79 42.29
N GLY A 370 1.19 1.01 43.27
CA GLY A 370 1.87 -0.05 44.02
C GLY A 370 3.26 -0.42 43.49
N LEU A 371 3.69 -1.67 43.69
CA LEU A 371 5.06 -2.13 43.41
C LEU A 371 5.33 -2.17 41.90
N VAL A 372 6.44 -1.59 41.45
CA VAL A 372 6.91 -1.63 40.05
C VAL A 372 8.08 -2.61 39.97
N ARG A 373 7.94 -3.67 39.16
CA ARG A 373 9.03 -4.58 38.80
C ARG A 373 9.58 -4.20 37.43
N LEU A 374 10.89 -4.15 37.27
CA LEU A 374 11.48 -3.95 35.94
C LEU A 374 12.68 -4.87 35.82
N ASP A 375 12.90 -5.48 34.67
CA ASP A 375 14.12 -6.24 34.42
C ASP A 375 15.28 -5.31 34.10
N ALA A 376 15.05 -4.22 33.36
CA ALA A 376 16.10 -3.24 33.15
C ALA A 376 15.59 -1.81 33.00
N ILE A 377 16.47 -0.88 33.39
CA ILE A 377 16.35 0.54 33.02
C ILE A 377 17.70 0.91 32.42
N ASP A 378 17.69 1.41 31.19
CA ASP A 378 18.87 1.96 30.51
C ASP A 378 18.67 3.46 30.28
N LEU A 379 19.55 4.28 30.86
CA LEU A 379 19.49 5.74 30.74
C LEU A 379 20.14 6.29 29.45
N GLY A 380 20.73 5.43 28.62
CA GLY A 380 21.28 5.75 27.30
C GLY A 380 22.45 6.75 27.32
N ASP A 381 23.14 6.89 26.18
CA ASP A 381 24.38 7.68 26.06
C ASP A 381 24.17 9.21 26.05
N ALA A 382 22.94 9.66 26.29
CA ALA A 382 22.51 11.05 26.23
C ALA A 382 22.48 11.68 27.63
N ALA A 383 23.03 12.89 27.73
CA ALA A 383 23.22 13.63 28.99
C ALA A 383 21.95 14.23 29.62
N ASP A 384 21.97 14.38 30.95
CA ASP A 384 20.99 15.07 31.82
C ASP A 384 19.72 14.27 32.17
N ASN A 385 19.74 12.95 31.98
CA ASN A 385 18.61 12.08 32.34
C ASN A 385 18.49 11.89 33.85
N ARG A 386 17.25 11.94 34.37
CA ARG A 386 16.95 11.82 35.80
C ARG A 386 16.01 10.66 36.06
N LEU A 387 16.40 9.82 37.01
CA LEU A 387 15.53 8.82 37.62
C LEU A 387 15.28 9.22 39.08
N ASN A 388 14.04 9.55 39.43
CA ASN A 388 13.63 9.87 40.79
C ASN A 388 12.82 8.71 41.39
N LEU A 389 13.26 8.27 42.56
CA LEU A 389 12.61 7.26 43.40
C LEU A 389 12.29 7.91 44.76
N ASP A 390 11.10 8.51 44.83
CA ASP A 390 10.59 9.22 46.01
C ASP A 390 9.50 8.42 46.75
N ARG A 391 9.17 8.79 48.00
CA ARG A 391 7.99 8.31 48.76
C ARG A 391 7.93 6.80 49.07
N GLN A 392 9.03 6.20 49.54
CA GLN A 392 9.12 4.75 49.83
C GLN A 392 8.89 3.83 48.62
N ALA A 393 9.09 4.35 47.40
CA ALA A 393 9.09 3.56 46.19
C ALA A 393 10.13 2.43 46.24
N VAL A 394 9.69 1.18 46.03
CA VAL A 394 10.57 0.03 45.85
C VAL A 394 10.61 -0.29 44.36
N LEU A 395 11.78 -0.12 43.75
CA LEU A 395 12.08 -0.65 42.43
C LEU A 395 12.61 -2.08 42.61
N ASP A 396 11.77 -3.08 42.34
CA ASP A 396 12.10 -4.50 42.48
C ASP A 396 12.65 -5.02 41.14
N LEU A 397 13.97 -5.06 40.99
CA LEU A 397 14.64 -5.63 39.84
C LEU A 397 14.70 -7.15 39.95
N ALA A 398 14.51 -7.87 38.84
CA ALA A 398 14.52 -9.32 38.85
C ALA A 398 15.79 -9.89 39.54
N PRO A 399 15.68 -10.79 40.55
CA PRO A 399 16.78 -11.19 41.43
C PRO A 399 18.03 -11.81 40.75
N ALA A 400 17.93 -12.23 39.50
CA ALA A 400 19.01 -12.90 38.76
C ALA A 400 19.35 -12.27 37.39
N SER A 401 18.42 -11.54 36.78
CA SER A 401 18.54 -10.91 35.45
C SER A 401 18.44 -9.38 35.49
N GLY A 402 18.00 -8.81 36.61
CA GLY A 402 17.71 -7.40 36.72
C GLY A 402 18.97 -6.55 36.54
N ILE A 403 18.97 -5.58 35.62
CA ILE A 403 20.09 -4.67 35.37
C ILE A 403 19.58 -3.22 35.33
N LEU A 404 19.93 -2.44 36.35
CA LEU A 404 19.89 -0.98 36.25
C LEU A 404 21.21 -0.52 35.63
N ARG A 405 21.16 -0.06 34.37
CA ARG A 405 22.32 0.47 33.65
C ARG A 405 22.23 2.00 33.59
N ILE A 406 23.27 2.64 34.10
CA ILE A 406 23.48 4.08 33.97
C ILE A 406 24.82 4.24 33.28
N ASP A 407 24.80 4.51 31.98
CA ASP A 407 25.96 4.76 31.13
C ASP A 407 26.38 6.24 31.17
N GLY A 408 26.47 6.78 32.38
CA GLY A 408 26.99 8.09 32.80
C GLY A 408 27.46 9.07 31.72
N ALA A 409 26.54 9.51 30.86
CA ALA A 409 26.69 10.73 30.12
C ALA A 409 26.70 11.91 31.13
N ALA A 410 27.33 13.02 30.74
CA ALA A 410 27.57 14.12 31.68
C ALA A 410 26.26 14.83 32.06
N GLY A 411 25.73 14.56 33.25
CA GLY A 411 24.51 15.22 33.73
C GLY A 411 23.45 14.27 34.28
N ASP A 412 23.61 12.97 34.05
CA ASP A 412 22.62 11.99 34.51
C ASP A 412 22.63 11.88 36.03
N THR A 413 21.44 11.94 36.64
CA THR A 413 21.27 11.91 38.08
C THR A 413 20.25 10.87 38.50
N LEU A 414 20.67 9.98 39.40
CA LEU A 414 19.79 9.10 40.16
C LEU A 414 19.47 9.77 41.50
N HIS A 415 18.19 10.09 41.73
CA HIS A 415 17.73 10.72 42.96
C HIS A 415 16.87 9.74 43.76
N PHE A 416 17.34 9.42 44.97
CA PHE A 416 16.52 8.77 45.99
C PHE A 416 16.15 9.78 47.06
N SER A 417 14.85 9.94 47.34
CA SER A 417 14.40 10.73 48.50
C SER A 417 13.29 10.01 49.26
N ASP A 418 13.09 10.36 50.53
CA ASP A 418 12.03 9.82 51.39
C ASP A 418 11.93 8.28 51.43
N GLY A 419 13.08 7.61 51.46
CA GLY A 419 13.18 6.17 51.72
C GLY A 419 12.83 5.26 50.56
N GLY A 420 12.97 5.70 49.30
CA GLY A 420 12.97 4.78 48.14
C GLY A 420 14.26 3.96 48.04
N TRP A 421 14.18 2.71 47.56
CA TRP A 421 15.34 1.83 47.32
C TRP A 421 15.13 0.90 46.12
N VAL A 422 16.23 0.32 45.64
CA VAL A 422 16.24 -0.75 44.65
C VAL A 422 16.42 -2.08 45.38
N GLU A 423 15.60 -3.08 45.07
CA GLU A 423 15.67 -4.44 45.62
C GLU A 423 15.85 -5.44 44.47
N GLY A 424 16.70 -6.46 44.65
CA GLY A 424 17.01 -7.44 43.59
C GLY A 424 17.93 -6.92 42.46
N GLY A 425 18.31 -7.82 41.55
CA GLY A 425 19.16 -7.52 40.38
C GLY A 425 20.61 -7.08 40.68
N SER A 426 21.27 -6.55 39.64
CA SER A 426 22.59 -5.93 39.66
C SER A 426 22.48 -4.47 39.19
N VAL A 427 23.20 -3.57 39.86
CA VAL A 427 23.27 -2.17 39.45
C VAL A 427 24.63 -1.95 38.81
N THR A 428 24.66 -1.64 37.50
CA THR A 428 25.89 -1.37 36.78
C THR A 428 25.99 0.12 36.46
N LEU A 429 26.87 0.81 37.18
CA LEU A 429 27.20 2.21 36.95
C LEU A 429 28.45 2.28 36.05
N LEU A 430 28.32 2.84 34.86
CA LEU A 430 29.43 3.07 33.93
C LEU A 430 29.61 4.59 33.76
N GLY A 431 30.77 5.15 34.11
CA GLY A 431 31.07 6.57 33.90
C GLY A 431 31.02 7.47 35.13
N THR A 432 31.02 8.80 34.94
CA THR A 432 31.13 9.84 36.00
C THR A 432 29.78 10.40 36.42
N ALA A 433 28.78 9.55 36.66
CA ALA A 433 27.46 9.99 37.12
C ALA A 433 27.53 10.75 38.46
N TYR A 434 26.76 11.83 38.60
CA TYR A 434 26.64 12.57 39.86
C TYR A 434 25.51 11.98 40.69
N HIS A 435 25.83 11.45 41.86
CA HIS A 435 24.86 10.91 42.81
C HIS A 435 24.57 11.94 43.91
N SER A 436 23.31 12.32 44.11
CA SER A 436 22.90 13.15 45.26
C SER A 436 21.85 12.43 46.09
N PHE A 437 22.23 12.04 47.31
CA PHE A 437 21.31 11.50 48.32
C PHE A 437 20.87 12.65 49.23
N ALA A 438 19.61 13.07 49.13
CA ALA A 438 19.08 14.11 50.00
C ALA A 438 18.25 13.47 51.13
N ASN A 439 18.76 13.61 52.37
CA ASN A 439 18.16 13.27 53.68
C ASN A 439 18.34 11.82 54.18
N GLY A 440 19.35 11.63 55.04
CA GLY A 440 19.56 10.40 55.82
C GLY A 440 20.35 9.31 55.07
N PRO A 441 20.81 8.24 55.75
CA PRO A 441 21.60 7.19 55.11
C PRO A 441 20.71 6.37 54.17
N ALA A 442 20.61 6.80 52.91
CA ALA A 442 20.19 5.91 51.83
C ALA A 442 21.25 4.81 51.72
N GLN A 443 20.89 3.60 52.12
CA GLN A 443 21.76 2.43 52.02
C GLN A 443 21.50 1.76 50.68
N VAL A 444 22.42 1.89 49.73
CA VAL A 444 22.44 1.01 48.56
C VAL A 444 22.92 -0.36 49.05
N TRP A 445 22.00 -1.32 49.17
CA TRP A 445 22.36 -2.71 49.44
C TRP A 445 22.76 -3.36 48.12
N VAL A 446 24.03 -3.23 47.75
CA VAL A 446 24.61 -4.10 46.71
C VAL A 446 24.83 -5.46 47.37
N ASN A 447 24.12 -6.49 46.91
CA ASN A 447 24.32 -7.83 47.44
C ASN A 447 25.78 -8.25 47.19
N ALA A 448 26.47 -8.68 48.25
CA ALA A 448 27.92 -8.85 48.26
C ALA A 448 28.42 -10.08 47.47
N ASP A 449 27.52 -10.81 46.82
CA ASP A 449 27.85 -12.05 46.09
C ASP A 449 28.26 -11.83 44.62
N LEU A 450 28.39 -10.59 44.15
CA LEU A 450 28.60 -10.27 42.72
C LEU A 450 29.62 -9.15 42.42
N LEU A 451 30.67 -9.02 43.25
CA LEU A 451 31.86 -8.20 42.91
C LEU A 451 33.03 -9.03 42.37
#